data_AF-A0A2N5HZE4-F1
#
_entry.id   AF-A0A2N5HZE4-F1
#
_cell.length_a   1.000
_cell.length_b   1.000
_cell.length_c   1.000
_cell.angle_alpha   90.00
_cell.angle_beta   90.00
_cell.angle_gamma   90.00
#
_symmetry.space_group_name_H-M   'P 1'
#
loop_
_entity.id
_entity.type
_entity.pdbx_description
1 polymer ?
#
loop_
_entity_poly.entity_id
_entity_poly.type
_entity_poly.pdbx_seq_one_letter_code
_entity_poly.pdbx_strand_id
1 'polypeptide(L)'
;MLKVDKYGRVFMMSRYMDLNGNPVKKTKEDYPYSYDSFVVWKEDYQKDKSHVVYSDRLLQWDYNKFGDCCMEIWGNTGQYFYNRNPKEIETFLSKYLNKEIKLTAIMEGCNVSSGFPIWTFFYEEIED
;
A
#
# COMPACT_ATOMS: atom_id res chain seq x y z
N MET A 1 16.51 -12.75 -5.80
CA MET A 1 16.55 -14.15 -6.30
C MET A 1 16.85 -14.07 -7.80
N LEU A 2 17.94 -14.67 -8.27
CA LEU A 2 18.29 -14.67 -9.69
C LEU A 2 17.41 -15.70 -10.40
N LYS A 3 16.82 -15.33 -11.56
CA LYS A 3 16.15 -16.28 -12.45
C LYS A 3 16.83 -16.26 -13.81
N VAL A 4 16.84 -17.43 -14.44
CA VAL A 4 17.39 -17.64 -15.79
C VAL A 4 16.22 -17.90 -16.73
N ASP A 5 16.14 -17.15 -17.82
CA ASP A 5 15.12 -17.40 -18.84
C ASP A 5 15.51 -18.59 -19.74
N LYS A 6 14.60 -18.98 -20.65
CA LYS A 6 14.82 -20.08 -21.61
C LYS A 6 15.99 -19.85 -22.59
N TYR A 7 16.60 -18.66 -22.58
CA TYR A 7 17.74 -18.29 -23.42
C TYR A 7 19.04 -18.13 -22.60
N GLY A 8 19.04 -18.55 -21.33
CA GLY A 8 20.23 -18.48 -20.48
C GLY A 8 20.52 -17.07 -19.95
N ARG A 9 19.60 -16.09 -20.13
CA ARG A 9 19.80 -14.74 -19.62
C ARG A 9 19.46 -14.69 -18.14
N VAL A 10 20.41 -14.22 -17.35
CA VAL A 10 20.26 -14.00 -15.91
C VAL A 10 19.58 -12.66 -15.70
N PHE A 11 18.37 -12.67 -15.13
CA PHE A 11 17.70 -11.46 -14.67
C PHE A 11 17.63 -11.47 -13.15
N MET A 12 17.98 -10.34 -12.55
CA MET A 12 17.69 -10.09 -11.15
C MET A 12 16.17 -9.91 -11.06
N MET A 13 15.46 -10.84 -10.42
CA MET A 13 14.07 -10.54 -10.07
C MET A 13 14.12 -9.34 -9.14
N SER A 14 13.49 -8.23 -9.56
CA SER A 14 13.19 -7.14 -8.66
C SER A 14 12.50 -7.73 -7.43
N ARG A 15 12.92 -7.29 -6.25
CA ARG A 15 12.23 -7.65 -4.99
C ARG A 15 10.81 -7.08 -4.95
N TYR A 16 10.52 -6.16 -5.87
CA TYR A 16 9.31 -5.38 -5.93
C TYR A 16 8.51 -5.75 -7.18
N MET A 17 7.23 -6.06 -6.96
CA MET A 17 6.28 -6.43 -8.00
C MET A 17 5.07 -5.49 -7.97
N ASP A 18 4.45 -5.28 -9.12
CA ASP A 18 3.14 -4.62 -9.22
C ASP A 18 1.99 -5.58 -8.82
N LEU A 19 0.75 -5.09 -8.83
CA LEU A 19 -0.43 -5.89 -8.50
C LEU A 19 -0.68 -7.06 -9.47
N ASN A 20 -0.14 -7.00 -10.67
CA ASN A 20 -0.24 -8.05 -11.69
C ASN A 20 0.90 -9.08 -11.58
N GLY A 21 1.83 -8.89 -10.65
CA GLY A 21 3.01 -9.77 -10.47
C GLY A 21 4.15 -9.47 -11.44
N ASN A 22 4.13 -8.34 -12.13
CA ASN A 22 5.24 -7.92 -12.98
C ASN A 22 6.32 -7.23 -12.13
N PRO A 23 7.61 -7.43 -12.43
CA PRO A 23 8.69 -6.67 -11.81
C PRO A 23 8.53 -5.17 -12.05
N VAL A 24 8.66 -4.36 -11.01
CA VAL A 24 8.72 -2.90 -11.16
C VAL A 24 10.03 -2.48 -11.82
N LYS A 25 10.00 -1.38 -12.60
CA LYS A 25 11.17 -0.91 -13.37
C LYS A 25 12.04 0.02 -12.53
N LYS A 26 11.42 0.96 -11.82
CA LYS A 26 12.10 1.87 -10.91
C LYS A 26 11.96 1.36 -9.48
N THR A 27 13.02 0.76 -8.96
CA THR A 27 13.08 0.29 -7.57
C THR A 27 13.27 1.46 -6.61
N LYS A 28 12.91 1.26 -5.34
CA LYS A 28 13.08 2.28 -4.30
C LYS A 28 14.54 2.57 -3.99
N GLU A 29 15.44 1.60 -4.17
CA GLU A 29 16.88 1.77 -3.96
C GLU A 29 17.53 2.59 -5.07
N ASP A 30 17.14 2.34 -6.32
CA ASP A 30 17.74 3.03 -7.48
C ASP A 30 17.08 4.40 -7.73
N TYR A 31 15.80 4.56 -7.37
CA TYR A 31 15.00 5.77 -7.61
C TYR A 31 14.25 6.21 -6.34
N PRO A 32 14.93 6.57 -5.24
CA PRO A 32 14.31 6.78 -3.92
C PRO A 32 13.20 7.84 -3.87
N TYR A 33 13.17 8.77 -4.83
CA TYR A 33 12.18 9.86 -4.90
C TYR A 33 11.24 9.76 -6.13
N SER A 34 11.31 8.67 -6.90
CA SER A 34 10.48 8.50 -8.10
C SER A 34 10.24 7.03 -8.48
N TYR A 35 10.34 6.12 -7.51
CA TYR A 35 10.15 4.70 -7.72
C TYR A 35 8.72 4.35 -8.09
N ASP A 36 8.57 3.28 -8.87
CA ASP A 36 7.28 2.73 -9.25
C ASP A 36 6.62 2.10 -8.01
N SER A 37 5.30 2.21 -7.91
CA SER A 37 4.60 1.59 -6.79
C SER A 37 4.73 0.07 -6.82
N PHE A 38 4.88 -0.54 -5.65
CA PHE A 38 5.04 -1.98 -5.49
C PHE A 38 4.15 -2.53 -4.39
N VAL A 39 3.82 -3.81 -4.50
CA VAL A 39 3.01 -4.54 -3.51
C VAL A 39 3.80 -4.73 -2.22
N VAL A 40 3.24 -4.26 -1.11
CA VAL A 40 3.72 -4.53 0.25
C VAL A 40 3.02 -5.77 0.81
N TRP A 41 1.71 -5.87 0.54
CA TRP A 41 0.88 -6.99 0.97
C TRP A 41 -0.27 -7.19 -0.02
N LYS A 42 -0.67 -8.43 -0.24
CA LYS A 42 -1.78 -8.78 -1.14
C LYS A 42 -2.45 -10.06 -0.66
N GLU A 43 -3.76 -10.05 -0.59
CA GLU A 43 -4.60 -11.22 -0.35
C GLU A 43 -5.41 -11.52 -1.62
N ASP A 44 -6.73 -11.35 -1.59
CA ASP A 44 -7.66 -11.71 -2.65
C ASP A 44 -8.05 -10.55 -3.57
N TYR A 45 -7.14 -9.58 -3.76
CA TYR A 45 -7.35 -8.40 -4.61
C TYR A 45 -7.99 -8.72 -5.97
N GLN A 46 -9.16 -8.11 -6.20
CA GLN A 46 -9.86 -8.09 -7.49
C GLN A 46 -10.01 -6.66 -7.95
N LYS A 47 -9.37 -6.33 -9.09
CA LYS A 47 -9.34 -4.97 -9.64
C LYS A 47 -10.72 -4.35 -9.79
N ASP A 48 -11.69 -5.13 -10.25
CA ASP A 48 -13.03 -4.64 -10.58
C ASP A 48 -13.96 -4.50 -9.36
N LYS A 49 -13.56 -5.01 -8.20
CA LYS A 49 -14.31 -4.91 -6.94
C LYS A 49 -13.68 -3.97 -5.91
N SER A 50 -12.39 -3.69 -6.07
CA SER A 50 -11.64 -2.95 -5.06
C SER A 50 -11.90 -1.45 -5.16
N HIS A 51 -12.33 -0.87 -4.05
CA HIS A 51 -12.19 0.54 -3.76
C HIS A 51 -10.72 0.86 -3.48
N VAL A 52 -10.34 2.12 -3.69
CA VAL A 52 -8.96 2.59 -3.54
C VAL A 52 -8.93 3.85 -2.68
N VAL A 53 -8.05 3.88 -1.70
CA VAL A 53 -7.77 5.09 -0.92
C VAL A 53 -6.27 5.25 -0.66
N TYR A 54 -5.82 6.50 -0.61
CA TYR A 54 -4.42 6.86 -0.44
C TYR A 54 -4.18 7.43 0.95
N SER A 55 -3.04 7.10 1.57
CA SER A 55 -2.70 7.54 2.92
C SER A 55 -2.68 9.06 3.08
N ASP A 56 -2.21 9.77 2.07
CA ASP A 56 -2.15 11.23 2.07
C ASP A 56 -3.54 11.87 1.95
N ARG A 57 -4.47 11.24 1.23
CA ARG A 57 -5.87 11.68 1.14
C ARG A 57 -6.61 11.50 2.44
N LEU A 58 -6.40 10.38 3.15
CA LEU A 58 -6.94 10.17 4.49
C LEU A 58 -6.48 11.27 5.46
N LEU A 59 -5.21 11.66 5.40
CA LEU A 59 -4.71 12.75 6.22
C LEU A 59 -5.30 14.12 5.83
N GLN A 60 -5.46 14.38 4.52
CA GLN A 60 -5.98 15.65 4.00
C GLN A 60 -7.48 15.84 4.24
N TRP A 61 -8.27 14.78 4.16
CA TRP A 61 -9.72 14.86 4.32
C TRP A 61 -10.13 15.16 5.76
N ASP A 62 -9.49 14.50 6.73
CA ASP A 62 -9.74 14.75 8.14
C ASP A 62 -8.51 14.39 8.97
N TYR A 63 -7.72 15.43 9.26
CA TYR A 63 -6.47 15.31 10.02
C TYR A 63 -6.70 14.81 11.45
N ASN A 64 -7.76 15.30 12.12
CA ASN A 64 -8.04 14.94 13.51
C ASN A 64 -8.51 13.50 13.59
N LYS A 65 -9.47 13.10 12.74
CA LYS A 65 -9.94 11.71 12.68
C LYS A 65 -8.82 10.73 12.35
N PHE A 66 -7.91 11.11 11.46
CA PHE A 66 -6.72 10.31 11.15
C PHE A 66 -5.86 10.12 12.41
N GLY A 67 -5.56 11.21 13.11
CA GLY A 67 -4.77 11.19 14.35
C GLY A 67 -5.41 10.33 15.45
N ASP A 68 -6.72 10.48 15.67
CA ASP A 68 -7.48 9.74 16.67
C ASP A 68 -7.49 8.23 16.36
N CYS A 69 -7.70 7.85 15.10
CA CYS A 69 -7.64 6.45 14.68
C CYS A 69 -6.23 5.88 14.86
N CYS A 70 -5.19 6.66 14.54
CA CYS A 70 -3.81 6.22 14.74
C CYS A 70 -3.48 6.01 16.22
N MET A 71 -3.89 6.94 17.09
CA MET A 71 -3.65 6.84 18.53
C MET A 71 -4.36 5.64 19.15
N GLU A 72 -5.60 5.35 18.74
CA GLU A 72 -6.33 4.22 19.30
C GLU A 72 -5.73 2.87 18.91
N ILE A 73 -5.33 2.72 17.65
CA ILE A 73 -4.90 1.41 17.12
C ILE A 73 -3.42 1.16 17.37
N TRP A 74 -2.58 2.18 17.25
CA TRP A 74 -1.12 2.04 17.34
C TRP A 74 -0.47 2.83 18.49
N GLY A 75 -1.25 3.57 19.28
CA GLY A 75 -0.72 4.37 20.40
C GLY A 75 0.20 5.52 19.98
N ASN A 76 0.15 5.95 18.72
CA ASN A 76 0.96 7.06 18.18
C ASN A 76 0.24 7.78 17.02
N THR A 77 0.74 8.94 16.59
CA THR A 77 0.19 9.72 15.46
C THR A 77 1.02 9.58 14.17
N GLY A 78 1.80 8.50 14.05
CA GLY A 78 2.65 8.27 12.89
C GLY A 78 1.86 8.16 11.59
N GLN A 79 2.35 8.81 10.54
CA GLN A 79 1.74 8.79 9.20
C GLN A 79 2.31 7.66 8.31
N TYR A 80 3.39 7.02 8.76
CA TYR A 80 4.02 5.91 8.07
C TYR A 80 3.26 4.62 8.35
N PHE A 81 2.99 3.84 7.30
CA PHE A 81 2.37 2.51 7.42
C PHE A 81 3.36 1.36 7.27
N TYR A 82 4.65 1.67 7.14
CA TYR A 82 5.72 0.69 7.21
C TYR A 82 5.62 -0.12 8.53
N ASN A 83 5.69 -1.45 8.43
CA ASN A 83 5.58 -2.43 9.52
C ASN A 83 4.24 -2.52 10.26
N ARG A 84 3.18 -1.79 9.85
CA ARG A 84 1.86 -1.97 10.44
C ARG A 84 1.23 -3.27 9.94
N ASN A 85 0.57 -4.02 10.82
CA ASN A 85 -0.05 -5.28 10.43
C ASN A 85 -1.24 -5.00 9.49
N PRO A 86 -1.40 -5.73 8.36
CA PRO A 86 -2.54 -5.55 7.45
C PRO A 86 -3.91 -5.58 8.14
N LYS A 87 -4.09 -6.40 9.19
CA LYS A 87 -5.35 -6.46 9.94
C LYS A 87 -5.58 -5.23 10.82
N GLU A 88 -4.53 -4.63 11.37
CA GLU A 88 -4.65 -3.34 12.06
C GLU A 88 -4.96 -2.20 11.09
N ILE A 89 -4.39 -2.26 9.88
CA ILE A 89 -4.69 -1.29 8.80
C ILE A 89 -6.15 -1.43 8.35
N GLU A 90 -6.67 -2.65 8.22
CA GLU A 90 -8.08 -2.92 7.95
C GLU A 90 -8.97 -2.30 9.02
N THR A 91 -8.69 -2.55 10.31
CA THR A 91 -9.40 -1.92 11.43
C THR A 91 -9.34 -0.38 11.37
N PHE A 92 -8.17 0.17 11.06
CA PHE A 92 -8.00 1.61 10.91
C PHE A 92 -8.86 2.18 9.80
N LEU A 93 -8.84 1.56 8.62
CA LEU A 93 -9.62 2.00 7.47
C LEU A 93 -11.12 1.84 7.71
N SER A 94 -11.54 0.71 8.28
CA SER A 94 -12.94 0.46 8.66
C SER A 94 -13.46 1.57 9.58
N LYS A 95 -12.70 1.89 10.64
CA LYS A 95 -13.05 2.96 11.56
C LYS A 95 -13.01 4.35 10.93
N TYR A 96 -11.96 4.66 10.16
CA TYR A 96 -11.81 5.96 9.52
C TYR A 96 -12.92 6.20 8.48
N LEU A 97 -13.28 5.19 7.70
CA LEU A 97 -14.32 5.30 6.67
C LEU A 97 -15.72 5.14 7.25
N ASN A 98 -15.84 4.66 8.50
CA ASN A 98 -17.10 4.28 9.13
C ASN A 98 -17.87 3.26 8.29
N LYS A 99 -17.17 2.19 7.89
CA LYS A 99 -17.67 1.10 7.05
C LYS A 99 -17.05 -0.21 7.48
N GLU A 100 -17.77 -1.30 7.33
CA GLU A 100 -17.15 -2.63 7.38
C GLU A 100 -16.47 -2.90 6.04
N ILE A 101 -15.18 -3.24 6.09
CA ILE A 101 -14.37 -3.41 4.89
C ILE A 101 -13.44 -4.62 5.05
N LYS A 102 -13.07 -5.19 3.90
CA LYS A 102 -11.99 -6.16 3.78
C LYS A 102 -10.83 -5.53 3.03
N LEU A 103 -9.65 -5.47 3.65
CA LEU A 103 -8.44 -5.03 2.97
C LEU A 103 -7.94 -6.15 2.06
N THR A 104 -7.70 -5.86 0.78
CA THR A 104 -7.34 -6.88 -0.23
C THR A 104 -5.93 -6.70 -0.78
N ALA A 105 -5.39 -5.47 -0.76
CA ALA A 105 -3.97 -5.21 -1.05
C ALA A 105 -3.47 -3.88 -0.45
N ILE A 106 -2.16 -3.81 -0.28
CA ILE A 106 -1.41 -2.60 0.07
C ILE A 106 -0.28 -2.43 -0.92
N MET A 107 -0.20 -1.24 -1.52
CA MET A 107 0.97 -0.82 -2.28
C MET A 107 1.68 0.33 -1.58
N GLU A 108 2.99 0.37 -1.71
CA GLU A 108 3.81 1.55 -1.40
C GLU A 108 4.24 2.19 -2.71
N GLY A 109 4.13 3.51 -2.78
CA GLY A 109 4.59 4.32 -3.89
C GLY A 109 5.25 5.59 -3.39
N CYS A 110 5.65 6.43 -4.33
CA CYS A 110 6.27 7.71 -4.04
C CYS A 110 5.36 8.85 -4.48
N ASN A 111 5.17 9.85 -3.63
CA ASN A 111 4.58 11.11 -4.07
C ASN A 111 5.57 11.82 -5.01
N VAL A 112 5.17 11.99 -6.27
CA VAL A 112 6.04 12.57 -7.31
C VAL A 112 6.46 14.02 -7.05
N SER A 113 5.70 14.78 -6.24
CA SER A 113 6.04 16.18 -5.95
C SER A 113 7.05 16.33 -4.82
N SER A 114 7.16 15.34 -3.94
CA SER A 114 7.90 15.47 -2.68
C SER A 114 8.91 14.36 -2.41
N GLY A 115 8.84 13.24 -3.16
CA GLY A 115 9.69 12.09 -2.93
C GLY A 115 9.31 11.25 -1.70
N PHE A 116 8.27 11.64 -0.95
CA PHE A 116 7.88 10.93 0.26
C PHE A 116 7.06 9.68 -0.05
N PRO A 117 7.23 8.59 0.72
CA PRO A 117 6.40 7.40 0.59
C PRO A 117 4.92 7.70 0.82
N ILE A 118 4.08 7.07 0.01
CA ILE A 118 2.62 7.04 0.14
C ILE A 118 2.14 5.60 0.07
N TRP A 119 1.08 5.29 0.81
CA TRP A 119 0.45 3.98 0.76
C TRP A 119 -0.87 4.06 0.03
N THR A 120 -1.10 3.08 -0.85
CA THR A 120 -2.37 2.87 -1.53
C THR A 120 -3.02 1.62 -0.94
N PHE A 121 -4.23 1.77 -0.44
CA PHE A 121 -5.00 0.69 0.17
C PHE A 121 -6.13 0.30 -0.77
N PHE A 122 -6.21 -0.99 -1.07
CA PHE A 122 -7.28 -1.59 -1.86
C PHE A 122 -8.18 -2.37 -0.92
N TYR A 123 -9.48 -2.11 -0.95
CA TYR A 123 -10.44 -2.74 -0.06
C TYR A 123 -11.77 -3.01 -0.76
N GLU A 124 -12.51 -3.97 -0.24
CA GLU A 124 -13.90 -4.25 -0.62
C GLU A 124 -14.80 -3.85 0.55
N GLU A 125 -15.94 -3.22 0.29
CA GLU A 125 -16.95 -2.99 1.32
C GLU A 125 -17.67 -4.32 1.57
N ILE A 126 -17.86 -4.67 2.85
CA ILE A 126 -18.67 -5.82 3.23
C ILE A 126 -20.10 -5.30 3.31
N GLU A 127 -20.90 -5.59 2.29
CA GLU A 127 -22.34 -5.33 2.32
C GLU A 127 -23.00 -6.33 3.28
N ASP A 128 -23.90 -5.84 4.13
CA ASP A 128 -24.80 -6.65 4.96
C ASP A 128 -25.80 -7.48 4.13
#